data_AF-A0A2H9PS52-F1
#
_entry.id   AF-A0A2H9PS52-F1
#
_cell.length_a   1.000
_cell.length_b   1.000
_cell.length_c   1.000
_cell.angle_alpha   90.00
_cell.angle_beta   90.00
_cell.angle_gamma   90.00
#
_symmetry.space_group_name_H-M   'P 1'
#
loop_
_entity.id
_entity.type
_entity.pdbx_description
1 polymer ?
#
loop_
_entity_poly.entity_id
_entity_poly.type
_entity_poly.pdbx_seq_one_letter_code
_entity_poly.pdbx_strand_id
1 'polypeptide(L)'
;MTNFVELFETMESWGMLDVLLPFLLIFTVVFAVLQKAKIFGEDSKRFNVIIALVLGMVVVIPHILGTYPEGQDAVLIINNLLPNVALVLIAIIMVLLLSGVFGYEAKGAGGAIMIPAFAVIIWLFGISAGWWENFGWFNIDPDTMAVVLVLLVFGIIIWIITAGENTFKPLKDTVNVFKNK
;
A
#
# COMPACT_ATOMS: atom_id res chain seq x y z
N MET A 1 14.64 16.33 36.23
CA MET A 1 15.02 15.04 35.60
C MET A 1 14.45 15.12 34.21
N THR A 2 15.31 15.10 33.19
CA THR A 2 14.83 15.22 31.81
C THR A 2 13.99 13.99 31.48
N ASN A 3 12.73 14.20 31.08
CA ASN A 3 11.87 13.11 30.63
C ASN A 3 12.32 12.64 29.23
N PHE A 4 12.02 11.39 28.87
CA PHE A 4 12.30 10.85 27.54
C PHE A 4 11.67 11.71 26.43
N VAL A 5 10.47 12.25 26.66
CA VAL A 5 9.82 13.18 25.72
C VAL A 5 10.65 14.46 25.53
N GLU A 6 11.09 15.08 26.62
CA GLU A 6 11.93 16.30 26.58
C GLU A 6 13.27 16.06 25.88
N LEU A 7 13.84 14.85 25.99
CA LEU A 7 15.05 14.46 25.25
C LEU A 7 14.78 14.45 23.74
N PHE A 8 13.66 13.88 23.29
CA PHE A 8 13.29 13.83 21.88
C PHE A 8 12.98 15.22 21.34
N GLU A 9 12.22 16.04 22.07
CA GLU A 9 11.96 17.42 21.71
C GLU A 9 13.25 18.24 21.60
N THR A 10 14.23 18.00 22.49
CA THR A 10 15.54 18.66 22.40
C THR A 10 16.31 18.22 21.16
N MET A 11 16.31 16.92 20.85
CA MET A 11 16.97 16.35 19.66
C MET A 11 16.33 16.85 18.36
N GLU A 12 15.00 16.98 18.33
CA GLU A 12 14.24 17.57 17.23
C GLU A 12 14.54 19.07 17.09
N SER A 13 14.58 19.81 18.20
CA SER A 13 14.87 21.26 18.18
C SER A 13 16.25 21.61 17.62
N TRP A 14 17.21 20.68 17.73
CA TRP A 14 18.55 20.82 17.16
C TRP A 14 18.64 20.32 15.71
N GLY A 15 17.53 19.89 15.11
CA GLY A 15 17.47 19.32 13.77
C GLY A 15 18.16 17.96 13.65
N MET A 16 18.49 17.30 14.76
CA MET A 16 19.27 16.06 14.73
C MET A 16 18.49 14.91 14.09
N LEU A 17 17.17 14.85 14.31
CA LEU A 17 16.31 13.86 13.67
C LEU A 17 16.16 14.11 12.17
N ASP A 18 16.09 15.37 11.76
CA ASP A 18 16.03 15.78 10.35
C ASP A 18 17.30 15.43 9.58
N VAL A 19 18.44 15.33 10.27
CA VAL A 19 19.70 14.82 9.69
C VAL A 19 19.74 13.30 9.71
N LEU A 20 19.50 12.71 10.88
CA LEU A 20 19.88 11.33 11.17
C LEU A 20 18.93 10.32 10.52
N LEU A 21 17.63 10.61 10.52
CA LEU A 21 16.62 9.71 9.92
C LEU A 21 16.82 9.52 8.41
N PRO A 22 16.86 10.59 7.58
CA PRO A 22 17.08 10.41 6.14
C PRO A 22 18.50 9.89 5.84
N PHE A 23 19.50 10.28 6.63
CA PHE A 23 20.86 9.75 6.47
C PHE A 23 20.89 8.23 6.62
N LEU A 24 20.32 7.69 7.71
CA LEU A 24 20.29 6.25 7.94
C LEU A 24 19.50 5.51 6.86
N LEU A 25 18.41 6.10 6.38
CA LEU A 25 17.61 5.52 5.31
C LEU A 25 18.42 5.40 4.01
N ILE A 26 19.01 6.49 3.53
CA ILE A 26 19.80 6.50 2.29
C ILE A 26 21.04 5.62 2.44
N PHE A 27 21.77 5.75 3.57
CA PHE A 27 22.94 4.92 3.86
C PHE A 27 22.59 3.44 3.79
N THR A 28 21.52 3.01 4.45
CA THR A 28 21.14 1.59 4.51
C THR A 28 20.72 1.05 3.15
N VAL A 29 19.92 1.81 2.39
CA VAL A 29 19.47 1.40 1.05
C VAL A 29 20.65 1.30 0.10
N VAL A 30 21.50 2.32 0.03
CA VAL A 30 22.69 2.34 -0.84
C VAL A 30 23.64 1.21 -0.46
N PHE A 31 23.93 1.04 0.83
CA PHE A 31 24.79 -0.04 1.32
C PHE A 31 24.24 -1.42 0.94
N ALA A 32 22.94 -1.65 1.12
CA ALA A 32 22.29 -2.90 0.78
C ALA A 32 22.33 -3.19 -0.72
N VAL A 33 22.08 -2.16 -1.56
CA VAL A 33 22.16 -2.29 -3.02
C VAL A 33 23.58 -2.60 -3.47
N LEU A 34 24.59 -1.87 -2.98
CA LEU A 34 26.00 -2.12 -3.31
C LEU A 34 26.43 -3.55 -2.93
N GLN A 35 25.96 -4.03 -1.77
CA GLN A 35 26.25 -5.41 -1.34
C GLN A 35 25.57 -6.46 -2.19
N LYS A 36 24.31 -6.24 -2.57
CA LYS A 36 23.58 -7.17 -3.42
C LYS A 36 24.14 -7.20 -4.84
N ALA A 37 24.56 -6.04 -5.35
CA ALA A 37 25.10 -5.90 -6.70
C ALA A 37 26.55 -6.40 -6.84
N LYS A 38 27.31 -6.52 -5.74
CA LYS A 38 28.71 -6.97 -5.71
C LYS A 38 29.62 -6.19 -6.68
N ILE A 39 29.39 -4.89 -6.85
CA ILE A 39 30.09 -4.04 -7.84
C ILE A 39 31.61 -4.09 -7.69
N PHE A 40 32.09 -4.18 -6.44
CA PHE A 40 33.51 -4.20 -6.11
C PHE A 40 34.04 -5.59 -5.72
N GLY A 41 33.29 -6.66 -6.04
CA GLY A 41 33.62 -8.04 -5.68
C GLY A 41 33.04 -8.49 -4.33
N GLU A 42 33.29 -9.76 -3.97
CA GLU A 42 32.60 -10.43 -2.85
C GLU A 42 33.03 -9.93 -1.46
N ASP A 43 34.28 -9.47 -1.29
CA ASP A 43 34.79 -8.95 -0.01
C ASP A 43 34.91 -7.42 0.01
N SER A 44 33.95 -6.74 -0.61
CA SER A 44 33.96 -5.28 -0.77
C SER A 44 33.19 -4.51 0.30
N LYS A 45 32.84 -5.15 1.42
CA LYS A 45 32.02 -4.53 2.48
C LYS A 45 32.57 -3.19 2.97
N ARG A 46 33.90 -3.07 3.13
CA ARG A 46 34.55 -1.84 3.58
C ARG A 46 34.32 -0.68 2.62
N PHE A 47 34.45 -0.93 1.32
CA PHE A 47 34.19 0.07 0.28
C PHE A 47 32.71 0.42 0.22
N ASN A 48 31.82 -0.56 0.30
CA ASN A 48 30.37 -0.34 0.26
C ASN A 48 29.90 0.55 1.42
N VAL A 49 30.44 0.36 2.64
CA VAL A 49 30.13 1.23 3.79
C VAL A 49 30.58 2.67 3.53
N ILE A 50 31.82 2.87 3.08
CA ILE A 50 32.37 4.21 2.84
C ILE A 50 31.58 4.93 1.74
N ILE A 51 31.27 4.24 0.65
CA ILE A 51 30.51 4.83 -0.47
C ILE A 51 29.09 5.16 -0.03
N ALA A 52 28.42 4.27 0.69
CA ALA A 52 27.09 4.53 1.22
C ALA A 52 27.07 5.71 2.20
N LEU A 53 28.11 5.84 3.04
CA LEU A 53 28.28 6.97 3.96
C LEU A 53 28.40 8.29 3.20
N VAL A 54 29.29 8.34 2.20
CA VAL A 54 29.49 9.53 1.37
C VAL A 54 28.22 9.89 0.62
N LEU A 55 27.56 8.93 -0.03
CA LEU A 55 26.31 9.17 -0.76
C LEU A 55 25.17 9.60 0.17
N GLY A 56 25.05 9.01 1.36
CA GLY A 56 24.10 9.44 2.39
C GLY A 56 24.31 10.90 2.79
N MET A 57 25.56 11.30 3.07
CA MET A 57 25.89 12.68 3.41
C MET A 57 25.64 13.65 2.24
N VAL A 58 25.98 13.25 1.00
CA VAL A 58 25.77 14.07 -0.21
C VAL A 58 24.29 14.39 -0.43
N VAL A 59 23.38 13.50 -0.04
CA VAL A 59 21.93 13.74 -0.13
C VAL A 59 21.41 14.56 1.05
N VAL A 60 21.93 14.33 2.26
CA VAL A 60 21.39 14.96 3.48
C VAL A 60 21.91 16.38 3.69
N ILE A 61 23.16 16.69 3.33
CA ILE A 61 23.72 18.03 3.50
C ILE A 61 22.89 19.10 2.76
N PRO A 62 22.57 18.94 1.46
CA PRO A 62 21.80 19.96 0.74
C PRO A 62 20.35 20.09 1.21
N HIS A 63 19.78 19.03 1.82
CA HIS A 63 18.45 19.04 2.44
C HIS A 63 18.44 19.97 3.67
N ILE A 64 19.40 19.78 4.59
CA ILE A 64 19.50 20.59 5.81
C ILE A 64 19.86 22.05 5.49
N LEU A 65 20.76 22.25 4.52
CA LEU A 65 21.17 23.59 4.11
C LEU A 65 20.11 24.31 3.25
N GLY A 66 19.03 23.62 2.84
CA GLY A 66 18.00 24.18 1.96
C GLY A 66 18.55 24.60 0.59
N THR A 67 19.63 23.97 0.13
CA THR A 67 20.31 24.31 -1.13
C THR A 67 19.77 23.53 -2.33
N TYR A 68 18.82 22.62 -2.13
CA TYR A 68 18.14 21.95 -3.24
C TYR A 68 17.32 22.95 -4.06
N PRO A 69 17.31 22.81 -5.40
CA PRO A 69 16.32 23.50 -6.23
C PRO A 69 14.90 23.16 -5.80
N GLU A 70 13.96 24.08 -6.03
CA GLU A 70 12.56 23.89 -5.67
C GLU A 70 12.01 22.56 -6.23
N GLY A 71 11.43 21.75 -5.36
CA GLY A 71 10.84 20.44 -5.71
C GLY A 71 11.86 19.32 -6.01
N GLN A 72 13.16 19.54 -5.84
CA GLN A 72 14.21 18.53 -6.11
C GLN A 72 14.85 17.94 -4.85
N ASP A 73 14.31 18.26 -3.68
CA ASP A 73 14.79 17.72 -2.42
C ASP A 73 14.45 16.22 -2.32
N ALA A 74 15.48 15.39 -2.43
CA ALA A 74 15.33 13.94 -2.41
C ALA A 74 14.75 13.42 -1.07
N VAL A 75 15.09 14.04 0.05
CA VAL A 75 14.59 13.64 1.37
C VAL A 75 13.10 13.96 1.47
N LEU A 76 12.70 15.16 1.06
CA LEU A 76 11.30 15.56 1.04
C LEU A 76 10.48 14.66 0.10
N ILE A 77 11.00 14.37 -1.09
CA ILE A 77 10.36 13.46 -2.05
C ILE A 77 10.15 12.08 -1.41
N ILE A 78 11.17 11.51 -0.76
CA ILE A 78 11.05 10.22 -0.09
C ILE A 78 10.00 10.27 1.03
N ASN A 79 10.02 11.30 1.87
CA ASN A 79 9.03 11.45 2.95
C ASN A 79 7.60 11.54 2.42
N ASN A 80 7.40 12.17 1.26
CA ASN A 80 6.11 12.24 0.59
C ASN A 80 5.73 10.92 -0.12
N LEU A 81 6.71 10.15 -0.59
CA LEU A 81 6.48 8.86 -1.25
C LEU A 81 6.23 7.71 -0.27
N LEU A 82 6.87 7.72 0.90
CA LEU A 82 6.82 6.61 1.87
C LEU A 82 5.39 6.24 2.29
N PRO A 83 4.50 7.18 2.68
CA PRO A 83 3.11 6.86 3.00
C PRO A 83 2.38 6.21 1.83
N ASN A 84 2.57 6.75 0.62
CA ASN A 84 1.91 6.26 -0.59
C ASN A 84 2.38 4.84 -0.96
N VAL A 85 3.69 4.57 -0.90
CA VAL A 85 4.24 3.24 -1.14
C VAL A 85 3.79 2.25 -0.07
N ALA A 86 3.76 2.65 1.21
CA ALA A 86 3.26 1.82 2.30
C ALA A 86 1.79 1.44 2.09
N LEU A 87 0.94 2.39 1.69
CA LEU A 87 -0.46 2.12 1.35
C LEU A 87 -0.57 1.09 0.21
N VAL A 88 0.19 1.27 -0.87
CA VAL A 88 0.19 0.32 -2.00
C VAL A 88 0.65 -1.08 -1.56
N LEU A 89 1.69 -1.17 -0.73
CA LEU A 89 2.16 -2.46 -0.20
C LEU A 89 1.10 -3.14 0.66
N ILE A 90 0.41 -2.40 1.54
CA ILE A 90 -0.70 -2.94 2.34
C ILE A 90 -1.84 -3.40 1.42
N ALA A 91 -2.14 -2.65 0.35
CA ALA A 91 -3.14 -3.04 -0.64
C ALA A 91 -2.80 -4.39 -1.29
N ILE A 92 -1.56 -4.54 -1.76
CA ILE A 92 -1.07 -5.79 -2.36
C ILE A 92 -1.13 -6.94 -1.34
N ILE A 93 -0.73 -6.71 -0.09
CA ILE A 93 -0.81 -7.72 0.97
C ILE A 93 -2.26 -8.14 1.20
N MET A 94 -3.19 -7.21 1.32
CA MET A 94 -4.61 -7.54 1.50
C MET A 94 -5.17 -8.32 0.32
N VAL A 95 -4.80 -7.95 -0.91
CA VAL A 95 -5.12 -8.69 -2.12
C VAL A 95 -4.59 -10.13 -2.08
N LEU A 96 -3.33 -10.32 -1.68
CA LEU A 96 -2.72 -11.65 -1.55
C LEU A 96 -3.39 -12.46 -0.43
N LEU A 97 -3.76 -11.82 0.69
CA LEU A 97 -4.46 -12.46 1.79
C LEU A 97 -5.86 -12.91 1.38
N LEU A 98 -6.65 -12.08 0.70
CA LEU A 98 -7.95 -12.48 0.18
C LEU A 98 -7.80 -13.62 -0.83
N SER A 99 -6.83 -13.53 -1.72
CA SER A 99 -6.56 -14.59 -2.70
C SER A 99 -6.17 -15.91 -2.05
N GLY A 100 -5.39 -15.87 -0.96
CA GLY A 100 -5.03 -17.04 -0.17
C GLY A 100 -6.21 -17.62 0.63
N VAL A 101 -7.00 -16.76 1.27
CA VAL A 101 -8.13 -17.17 2.13
C VAL A 101 -9.27 -17.79 1.30
N PHE A 102 -9.59 -17.20 0.15
CA PHE A 102 -10.71 -17.66 -0.65
C PHE A 102 -10.39 -18.84 -1.56
N GLY A 103 -9.11 -19.25 -1.66
CA GLY A 103 -8.66 -20.35 -2.50
C GLY A 103 -8.89 -20.03 -3.97
N TYR A 104 -7.82 -19.72 -4.70
CA TYR A 104 -7.91 -19.39 -6.14
C TYR A 104 -8.23 -20.64 -6.98
N GLU A 105 -9.42 -21.20 -6.83
CA GLU A 105 -10.01 -22.11 -7.80
C GLU A 105 -10.89 -21.28 -8.73
N ALA A 106 -10.26 -20.76 -9.80
CA ALA A 106 -10.87 -19.90 -10.82
C ALA A 106 -11.99 -20.58 -11.66
N LYS A 107 -12.65 -21.60 -11.11
CA LYS A 107 -13.81 -22.28 -11.69
C LYS A 107 -14.92 -22.39 -10.64
N GLY A 108 -15.66 -21.30 -10.43
CA GLY A 108 -16.86 -21.29 -9.58
C GLY A 108 -17.18 -19.94 -8.97
N ALA A 109 -18.22 -19.92 -8.12
CA ALA A 109 -18.72 -18.72 -7.44
C ALA A 109 -17.66 -18.00 -6.56
N GLY A 110 -16.62 -18.70 -6.10
CA GLY A 110 -15.51 -18.13 -5.32
C GLY A 110 -14.67 -17.10 -6.09
N GLY A 111 -14.47 -17.31 -7.40
CA GLY A 111 -13.76 -16.34 -8.26
C GLY A 111 -14.56 -15.08 -8.54
N ALA A 112 -15.89 -15.16 -8.55
CA ALA A 112 -16.77 -14.03 -8.79
C ALA A 112 -16.85 -13.06 -7.58
N ILE A 113 -16.70 -13.59 -6.35
CA ILE A 113 -16.69 -12.79 -5.11
C ILE A 113 -15.40 -11.96 -4.98
N MET A 114 -14.31 -12.38 -5.63
CA MET A 114 -13.03 -11.69 -5.58
C MET A 114 -13.06 -10.32 -6.26
N ILE A 115 -13.73 -10.20 -7.41
CA ILE A 115 -13.78 -8.96 -8.21
C ILE A 115 -14.35 -7.77 -7.41
N PRO A 116 -15.53 -7.86 -6.76
CA PRO A 116 -16.05 -6.75 -5.95
C PRO A 116 -15.18 -6.47 -4.72
N ALA A 117 -14.57 -7.48 -4.09
CA ALA A 117 -13.66 -7.27 -2.96
C ALA A 117 -12.41 -6.47 -3.36
N PHE A 118 -11.82 -6.80 -4.51
CA PHE A 118 -10.71 -6.03 -5.08
C PHE A 118 -11.12 -4.60 -5.45
N ALA A 119 -12.29 -4.43 -6.06
CA ALA A 119 -12.81 -3.11 -6.43
C ALA A 119 -13.01 -2.22 -5.18
N VAL A 120 -13.56 -2.78 -4.09
CA VAL A 120 -13.72 -2.07 -2.82
C VAL A 120 -12.36 -1.68 -2.23
N ILE A 121 -11.37 -2.57 -2.23
CA ILE A 121 -10.02 -2.27 -1.73
C ILE A 121 -9.38 -1.14 -2.54
N ILE A 122 -9.36 -1.25 -3.87
CA ILE A 122 -8.79 -0.23 -4.75
C ILE A 122 -9.49 1.11 -4.53
N TRP A 123 -10.82 1.09 -4.38
CA TRP A 123 -11.60 2.28 -4.10
C TRP A 123 -11.24 2.93 -2.76
N LEU A 124 -11.18 2.15 -1.67
CA LEU A 124 -10.79 2.62 -0.34
C LEU A 124 -9.37 3.21 -0.32
N PHE A 125 -8.42 2.56 -0.99
CA PHE A 125 -7.06 3.09 -1.10
C PHE A 125 -7.00 4.36 -1.93
N GLY A 126 -7.73 4.44 -3.04
CA GLY A 126 -7.76 5.66 -3.83
C GLY A 126 -8.38 6.84 -3.07
N ILE A 127 -9.32 6.60 -2.14
CA ILE A 127 -9.84 7.62 -1.22
C ILE A 127 -8.73 8.05 -0.26
N SER A 128 -8.06 7.10 0.38
CA SER A 128 -7.00 7.40 1.36
C SER A 128 -5.77 8.06 0.73
N ALA A 129 -5.48 7.80 -0.54
CA ALA A 129 -4.34 8.34 -1.27
C ALA A 129 -4.69 9.64 -2.03
N GLY A 130 -5.91 10.16 -1.90
CA GLY A 130 -6.36 11.38 -2.55
C GLY A 130 -6.47 11.27 -4.09
N TRP A 131 -6.42 10.06 -4.66
CA TRP A 131 -6.49 9.86 -6.13
C TRP A 131 -7.77 10.39 -6.74
N TRP A 132 -8.84 10.43 -5.95
CA TRP A 132 -10.15 10.87 -6.38
C TRP A 132 -10.42 12.36 -6.11
N GLU A 133 -9.52 13.10 -5.42
CA GLU A 133 -9.74 14.50 -5.03
C GLU A 133 -9.88 15.44 -6.24
N ASN A 134 -9.13 15.19 -7.31
CA ASN A 134 -9.18 15.99 -8.54
C ASN A 134 -10.35 15.62 -9.47
N PHE A 135 -11.10 14.58 -9.12
CA PHE A 135 -12.22 14.10 -9.92
C PHE A 135 -13.50 14.75 -9.37
N GLY A 136 -14.03 15.76 -10.06
CA GLY A 136 -15.14 16.59 -9.57
C GLY A 136 -16.45 15.85 -9.23
N TRP A 137 -16.60 14.59 -9.64
CA TRP A 137 -17.72 13.73 -9.23
C TRP A 137 -17.47 12.93 -7.95
N PHE A 138 -16.22 12.87 -7.49
CA PHE A 138 -15.77 12.12 -6.32
C PHE A 138 -15.38 13.01 -5.14
N ASN A 139 -15.35 14.34 -5.32
CA ASN A 139 -15.21 15.30 -4.23
C ASN A 139 -16.57 15.49 -3.52
N ILE A 140 -17.02 14.42 -2.88
CA ILE A 140 -18.29 14.34 -2.16
C ILE A 140 -18.00 14.63 -0.67
N ASP A 141 -18.87 15.41 -0.01
CA ASP A 141 -18.74 15.69 1.42
C ASP A 141 -18.58 14.39 2.25
N PRO A 142 -17.74 14.37 3.31
CA PRO A 142 -17.47 13.18 4.11
C PRO A 142 -18.72 12.49 4.65
N ASP A 143 -19.74 13.26 5.00
CA ASP A 143 -21.01 12.74 5.51
C ASP A 143 -21.80 11.98 4.41
N THR A 144 -21.79 12.51 3.19
CA THR A 144 -22.44 11.87 2.04
C THR A 144 -21.66 10.62 1.61
N MET A 145 -20.33 10.67 1.66
CA MET A 145 -19.45 9.53 1.40
C MET A 145 -19.75 8.38 2.38
N ALA A 146 -19.95 8.68 3.67
CA ALA A 146 -20.31 7.70 4.68
C ALA A 146 -21.67 7.04 4.39
N VAL A 147 -22.68 7.82 4.00
CA VAL A 147 -24.00 7.30 3.62
C VAL A 147 -23.92 6.40 2.39
N VAL A 148 -23.16 6.81 1.36
CA VAL A 148 -22.94 6.00 0.14
C VAL A 148 -22.27 4.67 0.50
N LEU A 149 -21.26 4.70 1.37
CA LEU A 149 -20.56 3.50 1.82
C LEU A 149 -21.48 2.55 2.60
N VAL A 150 -22.32 3.08 3.50
CA VAL A 150 -23.32 2.28 4.21
C VAL A 150 -24.29 1.63 3.23
N LEU A 151 -24.82 2.39 2.26
CA LEU A 151 -25.73 1.84 1.23
C LEU A 151 -25.07 0.76 0.37
N LEU A 152 -23.81 0.96 0.00
CA LEU A 152 -23.02 0.00 -0.79
C LEU A 152 -22.83 -1.30 0.00
N VAL A 153 -22.37 -1.22 1.25
CA VAL A 153 -22.19 -2.40 2.12
C VAL A 153 -23.52 -3.12 2.33
N PHE A 154 -24.60 -2.39 2.57
CA PHE A 154 -25.93 -2.96 2.74
C PHE A 154 -26.43 -3.66 1.47
N GLY A 155 -26.20 -3.07 0.30
CA GLY A 155 -26.50 -3.66 -1.00
C GLY A 155 -25.73 -4.95 -1.26
N ILE A 156 -24.44 -4.98 -0.92
CA ILE A 156 -23.61 -6.20 -1.00
C ILE A 156 -24.17 -7.29 -0.09
N ILE A 157 -24.55 -6.95 1.15
CA ILE A 157 -25.15 -7.90 2.09
C ILE A 157 -26.44 -8.50 1.52
N ILE A 158 -27.35 -7.67 1.02
CA ILE A 158 -28.61 -8.13 0.40
C ILE A 158 -28.30 -9.06 -0.78
N TRP A 159 -27.37 -8.68 -1.65
CA TRP A 159 -26.99 -9.47 -2.82
C TRP A 159 -26.43 -10.84 -2.43
N ILE A 160 -25.55 -10.90 -1.42
CA ILE A 160 -25.03 -12.17 -0.90
C ILE A 160 -26.15 -13.04 -0.35
N ILE A 161 -27.10 -12.47 0.39
CA ILE A 161 -28.25 -13.21 0.96
C ILE A 161 -29.17 -13.73 -0.14
N THR A 162 -29.42 -12.95 -1.18
CA THR A 162 -30.34 -13.33 -2.28
C THR A 162 -29.71 -14.23 -3.35
N ALA A 163 -28.37 -14.29 -3.44
CA ALA A 163 -27.68 -15.15 -4.41
C ALA A 163 -27.83 -16.67 -4.14
N GLY A 164 -28.32 -17.07 -2.97
CA GLY A 164 -28.34 -18.46 -2.50
C GLY A 164 -29.36 -19.43 -3.16
N GLU A 165 -30.30 -18.97 -3.99
CA GLU A 165 -31.41 -19.84 -4.46
C GLU A 165 -31.33 -20.34 -5.92
N ASN A 166 -30.43 -19.84 -6.76
CA ASN A 166 -30.52 -20.06 -8.21
C ASN A 166 -29.66 -21.21 -8.80
N THR A 167 -29.03 -22.07 -8.00
CA THR A 167 -28.14 -23.14 -8.51
C THR A 167 -28.63 -24.58 -8.32
N PHE A 168 -29.84 -24.82 -7.82
CA PHE A 168 -30.40 -26.18 -7.72
C PHE A 168 -31.56 -26.37 -8.70
N LYS A 169 -31.27 -26.74 -9.95
CA LYS A 169 -32.26 -27.37 -10.83
C LYS A 169 -32.38 -28.85 -10.43
N PRO A 170 -33.48 -29.30 -9.79
CA PRO A 170 -33.61 -30.70 -9.43
C PRO A 170 -33.64 -31.58 -10.70
N LEU A 171 -32.85 -32.65 -10.71
CA LEU A 171 -32.71 -33.67 -11.77
C LEU A 171 -34.01 -34.44 -12.12
N LYS A 172 -35.19 -33.97 -11.69
CA LYS A 172 -36.46 -34.63 -11.94
C LYS A 172 -36.91 -34.53 -13.41
N ASP A 173 -36.48 -33.52 -14.14
CA ASP A 173 -36.92 -33.31 -15.52
C ASP A 173 -36.18 -34.18 -16.55
N THR A 174 -35.01 -34.73 -16.21
CA THR A 174 -34.28 -35.65 -17.10
C THR A 174 -34.84 -37.08 -17.08
N VAL A 175 -35.59 -37.48 -16.06
CA VAL A 175 -36.14 -38.85 -15.95
C VAL A 175 -37.36 -39.06 -16.86
N ASN A 176 -38.12 -37.99 -17.17
CA ASN A 176 -39.29 -38.10 -18.05
C ASN A 176 -38.94 -38.20 -19.54
N VAL A 177 -37.72 -37.85 -19.94
CA VAL A 177 -37.25 -37.99 -21.32
C VAL A 177 -36.90 -39.45 -21.66
N PHE A 178 -36.48 -40.24 -20.67
CA PHE A 178 -36.14 -41.67 -20.86
C PHE A 178 -37.33 -42.62 -20.68
N LYS A 179 -38.49 -42.13 -20.23
CA LYS A 179 -39.68 -42.97 -20.03
C LYS A 179 -40.61 -43.08 -21.25
N ASN A 180 -40.37 -42.29 -22.29
CA ASN A 180 -41.19 -42.25 -23.52
C ASN A 180 -40.38 -42.58 -24.79
N LYS A 181 -39.33 -43.41 -24.69
CA LYS A 181 -38.66 -44.01 -25.84
C LYS A 181 -38.66 -45.52 -25.74
#